data_AF-A0A6L4YFD1-F1
#
_entry.id   AF-A0A6L4YFD1-F1
#
_cell.length_a   1.000
_cell.length_b   1.000
_cell.length_c   1.000
_cell.angle_alpha   90.00
_cell.angle_beta   90.00
_cell.angle_gamma   90.00
#
_symmetry.space_group_name_H-M   'P 1'
#
loop_
_entity.id
_entity.type
_entity.pdbx_description
1 polymer ?
#
loop_
_entity_poly.entity_id
_entity_poly.type
_entity_poly.pdbx_seq_one_letter_code
_entity_poly.pdbx_strand_id
1 'polypeptide(L)'
;MKLDTGVVPVDEQTYHAVATTRDPRTDEGMEGTPACDVVNQSRIRAIQLARKWAGEGYWGSVYNQKTGECVIDYAPKGDGR
;
A
#
# COMPACT_ATOMS: atom_id res chain seq x y z
N MET A 1 -25.90 29.81 -10.77
CA MET A 1 -24.48 29.41 -10.87
C MET A 1 -24.05 28.96 -9.48
N LYS A 2 -23.95 27.65 -9.23
CA LYS A 2 -23.43 27.12 -7.96
C LYS A 2 -21.92 26.94 -8.15
N LEU A 3 -21.14 27.51 -7.25
CA LEU A 3 -19.70 27.36 -7.20
C LEU A 3 -19.39 25.89 -6.85
N ASP A 4 -19.09 25.11 -7.88
CA ASP A 4 -18.29 23.89 -7.75
C ASP A 4 -16.87 24.36 -7.41
N THR A 5 -16.65 24.66 -6.12
CA THR A 5 -15.29 24.77 -5.60
C THR A 5 -14.73 23.37 -5.64
N GLY A 6 -14.16 23.02 -6.79
CA GLY A 6 -13.39 21.81 -7.06
C GLY A 6 -12.18 21.77 -6.15
N VAL A 7 -12.42 21.49 -4.87
CA VAL A 7 -11.40 20.97 -3.97
C VAL A 7 -11.17 19.56 -4.46
N VAL A 8 -10.32 19.44 -5.48
CA VAL A 8 -9.47 18.26 -5.63
C VAL A 8 -8.90 18.06 -4.23
N PRO A 9 -9.22 16.97 -3.50
CA PRO A 9 -8.60 16.77 -2.20
C PRO A 9 -7.11 16.87 -2.47
N VAL A 10 -6.44 17.79 -1.77
CA VAL A 10 -4.97 17.82 -1.68
C VAL A 10 -4.52 16.37 -1.68
N ASP A 11 -3.57 15.99 -2.53
CA ASP A 11 -2.96 14.66 -2.53
C ASP A 11 -2.49 14.37 -1.10
N GLU A 12 -3.40 13.88 -0.25
CA GLU A 12 -3.20 13.78 1.18
C GLU A 12 -2.24 12.62 1.31
N GLN A 13 -0.99 12.97 1.50
CA GLN A 13 0.14 12.09 1.73
C GLN A 13 -0.05 11.36 3.05
N THR A 14 -1.00 10.44 3.05
CA THR A 14 -1.60 9.76 4.20
C THR A 14 -1.68 8.26 3.97
N TYR A 15 -1.12 7.78 2.86
CA TYR A 15 -1.05 6.35 2.56
C TYR A 15 0.35 5.83 2.82
N HIS A 16 0.37 4.62 3.36
CA HIS A 16 1.57 3.89 3.72
C HIS A 16 1.60 2.62 2.88
N ALA A 17 2.66 2.45 2.08
CA ALA A 17 2.91 1.23 1.32
C ALA A 17 3.93 0.36 2.04
N VAL A 18 3.60 -0.91 2.23
CA VAL A 18 4.41 -1.92 2.93
C VAL A 18 4.72 -3.07 1.99
N ALA A 19 5.95 -3.56 2.02
CA ALA A 19 6.33 -4.86 1.45
C ALA A 19 6.71 -5.85 2.56
N THR A 20 6.09 -7.03 2.55
CA THR A 20 6.46 -8.14 3.45
C THR A 20 6.86 -9.37 2.63
N THR A 21 7.74 -10.21 3.18
CA THR A 21 8.16 -11.47 2.55
C THR A 21 7.14 -12.60 2.76
N ARG A 22 6.29 -12.46 3.78
CA ARG A 22 5.24 -13.40 4.17
C ARG A 22 3.86 -12.77 4.00
N ASP A 23 2.84 -13.61 3.92
CA ASP A 23 1.45 -13.17 3.77
C ASP A 23 1.05 -12.30 4.97
N PRO A 24 0.76 -11.00 4.80
CA PRO A 24 0.45 -10.10 5.90
C PRO A 24 -0.90 -10.42 6.58
N ARG A 25 -1.67 -11.37 6.06
CA ARG A 25 -2.94 -11.83 6.64
C ARG A 25 -2.75 -12.98 7.64
N THR A 26 -1.52 -13.47 7.83
CA THR A 26 -1.19 -14.51 8.81
C THR A 26 -0.41 -13.92 9.98
N ASP A 27 -0.48 -14.57 11.15
CA ASP A 27 0.28 -14.14 12.34
C ASP A 27 1.79 -14.06 12.03
N GLU A 28 2.32 -15.03 11.28
CA GLU A 28 3.72 -15.03 10.85
C GLU A 28 4.12 -13.87 9.93
N GLY A 29 3.18 -13.31 9.17
CA GLY A 29 3.40 -12.14 8.33
C GLY A 29 3.22 -10.82 9.06
N MET A 30 2.54 -10.83 10.20
CA MET A 30 2.47 -9.72 11.16
C MET A 30 3.70 -9.69 12.07
N GLU A 31 4.43 -10.79 12.18
CA GLU A 31 5.69 -10.91 12.92
C GLU A 31 6.89 -10.50 12.06
N GLY A 32 7.42 -9.29 12.30
CA GLY A 32 8.70 -8.84 11.75
C GLY A 32 8.69 -7.42 11.20
N THR A 33 9.88 -6.90 10.90
CA THR A 33 10.02 -5.62 10.21
C THR A 33 9.71 -5.79 8.73
N PRO A 34 8.92 -4.90 8.11
CA PRO A 34 8.73 -4.88 6.67
C PRO A 34 10.04 -4.90 5.90
N ALA A 35 10.05 -5.58 4.75
CA ALA A 35 11.20 -5.55 3.84
C ALA A 35 11.38 -4.18 3.19
N CYS A 36 10.25 -3.52 2.88
CA CYS A 36 10.21 -2.13 2.44
C CYS A 36 9.03 -1.43 3.12
N ASP A 37 9.20 -0.17 3.46
CA ASP A 37 8.18 0.68 4.07
C ASP A 37 8.34 2.09 3.48
N VAL A 38 7.25 2.62 2.92
CA VAL A 38 7.17 4.01 2.45
C VAL A 38 5.87 4.64 2.93
N VAL A 39 5.99 5.58 3.87
CA VAL A 39 4.89 6.37 4.44
C VAL A 39 4.63 7.68 3.69
N ASN A 40 3.54 8.36 4.07
CA ASN A 40 3.17 9.69 3.60
C ASN A 40 3.14 9.78 2.07
N GLN A 41 2.55 8.80 1.42
CA GLN A 41 2.36 8.76 -0.02
C GLN A 41 0.95 9.19 -0.39
N SER A 42 0.79 9.70 -1.62
CA SER A 42 -0.55 9.76 -2.21
C SER A 42 -1.07 8.34 -2.43
N ARG A 43 -2.40 8.19 -2.48
CA ARG A 43 -3.05 6.88 -2.68
C ARG A 43 -2.51 6.18 -3.93
N ILE A 44 -2.42 6.91 -5.05
CA ILE A 44 -1.99 6.35 -6.33
C ILE A 44 -0.55 5.86 -6.26
N ARG A 45 0.34 6.65 -5.66
CA ARG A 45 1.76 6.30 -5.55
C ARG A 45 1.98 5.10 -4.63
N ALA A 46 1.26 5.03 -3.51
CA ALA A 46 1.29 3.87 -2.62
C ALA A 46 0.86 2.58 -3.34
N ILE A 47 -0.23 2.64 -4.12
CA ILE A 47 -0.72 1.51 -4.94
C ILE A 47 0.32 1.08 -5.98
N GLN A 48 0.95 2.04 -6.66
CA GLN A 48 2.01 1.74 -7.64
C GLN A 48 3.21 1.04 -7.01
N LEU A 49 3.63 1.48 -5.82
CA LEU A 49 4.71 0.84 -5.06
C LEU A 49 4.35 -0.59 -4.65
N ALA A 50 3.18 -0.78 -4.02
CA ALA A 50 2.72 -2.10 -3.59
C ALA A 50 2.62 -3.08 -4.77
N ARG A 51 2.08 -2.62 -5.91
CA ARG A 51 2.00 -3.43 -7.13
C ARG A 51 3.38 -3.77 -7.72
N LYS A 52 4.33 -2.83 -7.65
CA LYS A 52 5.71 -3.06 -8.10
C LYS A 52 6.37 -4.15 -7.25
N TRP A 53 6.31 -4.04 -5.93
CA TRP A 53 6.89 -5.02 -5.02
C TRP A 53 6.25 -6.40 -5.16
N ALA A 54 4.94 -6.46 -5.43
CA ALA A 54 4.28 -7.71 -5.79
C ALA A 54 4.82 -8.37 -7.06
N GLY A 55 5.26 -7.56 -8.04
CA GLY A 55 5.98 -8.05 -9.21
C GLY A 55 7.42 -8.50 -8.92
N GLU A 56 8.01 -8.04 -7.82
CA GLU A 56 9.36 -8.41 -7.34
C GLU A 56 9.34 -9.60 -6.37
N GLY A 57 8.17 -10.18 -6.10
CA GLY A 57 8.03 -11.37 -5.25
C GLY A 57 7.69 -11.08 -3.78
N TYR A 58 7.34 -9.85 -3.43
CA TYR A 58 6.85 -9.50 -2.09
C TYR A 58 5.33 -9.49 -2.01
N TRP A 59 4.78 -9.60 -0.82
CA TRP A 59 3.43 -9.12 -0.55
C TRP A 59 3.46 -7.60 -0.47
N GLY A 60 2.62 -6.92 -1.24
CA GLY A 60 2.54 -5.46 -1.24
C GLY A 60 1.20 -4.99 -0.69
N SER A 61 1.18 -4.26 0.42
CA SER A 61 -0.04 -3.73 1.03
C SER A 61 -0.02 -2.21 1.12
N VAL A 62 -1.20 -1.60 1.06
CA VAL A 62 -1.40 -0.16 1.24
C VAL A 62 -2.37 0.08 2.38
N TYR A 63 -1.96 0.91 3.33
CA TYR A 63 -2.74 1.30 4.48
C TYR A 63 -3.05 2.79 4.44
N ASN A 64 -4.24 3.16 4.90
CA ASN A 64 -4.56 4.54 5.24
C ASN A 64 -4.01 4.83 6.65
N GLN A 65 -3.06 5.76 6.77
CA GLN A 65 -2.42 6.09 8.05
C GLN A 65 -3.36 6.77 9.05
N LYS A 66 -4.43 7.42 8.57
CA LYS A 66 -5.41 8.07 9.46
C LYS A 66 -6.32 7.06 10.13
N THR A 67 -6.75 6.03 9.39
CA THR A 67 -7.73 5.05 9.88
C THR A 67 -7.09 3.72 10.29
N GLY A 68 -5.86 3.44 9.85
CA GLY A 68 -5.19 2.15 10.00
C GLY A 68 -5.73 1.07 9.05
N GLU A 69 -6.72 1.37 8.21
CA GLU A 69 -7.36 0.39 7.35
C GLU A 69 -6.45 -0.04 6.19
N CYS A 70 -6.43 -1.35 5.91
CA CYS A 70 -5.88 -1.86 4.67
C CYS A 70 -6.80 -1.48 3.51
N VAL A 71 -6.25 -0.75 2.55
CA VAL A 71 -6.95 -0.25 1.37
C VAL A 71 -6.90 -1.29 0.25
N ILE A 72 -5.73 -1.92 0.08
CA ILE A 72 -5.48 -2.93 -0.93
C ILE A 72 -4.21 -3.70 -0.60
N ASP A 73 -4.19 -4.95 -1.03
CA ASP A 73 -3.14 -5.92 -0.83
C ASP A 73 -2.94 -6.76 -2.11
N TYR A 74 -1.67 -6.93 -2.48
CA TYR A 74 -1.22 -7.66 -3.64
C TYR A 74 -0.38 -8.85 -3.19
N ALA A 75 -0.79 -10.04 -3.60
CA ALA A 75 0.02 -11.24 -3.46
C ALA A 75 1.25 -11.17 -4.39
N PRO A 76 2.40 -11.72 -3.98
CA PRO A 76 3.54 -11.87 -4.85
C PRO A 76 3.11 -12.66 -6.08
N LYS A 77 3.47 -12.17 -7.26
CA LYS A 77 3.33 -12.99 -8.45
C LYS A 77 4.39 -14.07 -8.35
N GLY A 78 3.98 -15.29 -8.02
CA GLY A 78 4.84 -16.45 -8.13
C GLY A 78 5.43 -16.45 -9.53
N ASP A 79 6.77 -16.48 -9.62
CA ASP A 79 7.46 -16.74 -10.87
C ASP A 79 6.92 -18.10 -11.32
N GLY A 80 6.01 -18.10 -12.30
CA GLY A 80 5.36 -19.30 -12.82
C GLY A 80 6.36 -20.14 -13.59
N ARG A 81 7.39 -20.62 -12.90
CA ARG A 81 8.36 -21.59 -13.40
C ARG A 81 7.75 -22.99 -13.38
#